data_AF-A0A6S7J352-F1
#
_entry.id   AF-A0A6S7J352-F1
#
_cell.length_a   1.000
_cell.length_b   1.000
_cell.length_c   1.000
_cell.angle_alpha   90.00
_cell.angle_beta   90.00
_cell.angle_gamma   90.00
#
_symmetry.space_group_name_H-M   'P 1'
#
loop_
_entity.id
_entity.type
_entity.pdbx_description
1 polymer ?
#
loop_
_entity_poly.entity_id
_entity_poly.type
_entity_poly.pdbx_seq_one_letter_code
_entity_poly.pdbx_strand_id
1 'polypeptide(L)'
;MEVFQKKFVEEAALLGKGFTMSVEEQHERKFKLVVNGQVADLVAKVPSVNFILHNGKFSCCSCLHPGERMPGRGNKRVYLYSPNTFPRRTHNDTLLHAQLANDTRETIFGVKSLSIVHTILNIPDMLLFDYMHQVLEGEFTRRMTKWLAGSCGSGVNLKPSIVSLSQNLKAIGLPHDFN
;
A
#
# COMPACT_ATOMS: atom_id res chain seq x y z
N MET A 1 15.85 -8.38 15.09
CA MET A 1 15.23 -7.73 13.91
C MET A 1 14.31 -6.65 14.43
N GLU A 2 14.62 -5.38 14.18
CA GLU A 2 13.69 -4.30 14.54
C GLU A 2 12.40 -4.47 13.73
N VAL A 3 11.26 -4.51 14.42
CA VAL A 3 9.96 -4.61 13.77
C VAL A 3 9.64 -3.24 13.16
N PHE A 4 9.32 -3.20 11.87
CA PHE A 4 8.98 -1.98 11.16
C PHE A 4 7.92 -1.18 11.91
N GLN A 5 8.14 0.13 12.09
CA GLN A 5 7.25 1.07 12.80
C GLN A 5 7.00 0.76 14.30
N LYS A 6 7.73 -0.16 14.93
CA LYS A 6 7.47 -0.57 16.33
C LYS A 6 7.31 0.61 17.30
N LYS A 7 8.30 1.50 17.36
CA LYS A 7 8.30 2.66 18.27
C LYS A 7 7.09 3.57 18.04
N PHE A 8 6.80 3.88 16.77
CA PHE A 8 5.64 4.68 16.40
C PHE A 8 4.32 4.04 16.85
N VAL A 9 4.17 2.73 16.65
CA VAL A 9 2.95 2.01 17.01
C VAL A 9 2.76 1.95 18.52
N GLU A 10 3.84 1.71 19.27
CA GLU A 10 3.80 1.69 20.75
C GLU A 10 3.41 3.06 21.31
N GLU A 11 4.02 4.14 20.79
CA GLU A 11 3.67 5.51 21.19
C GLU A 11 2.23 5.88 20.80
N ALA A 12 1.79 5.51 19.59
CA ALA A 12 0.41 5.75 19.15
C ALA A 12 -0.61 4.99 20.01
N ALA A 13 -0.32 3.74 20.37
CA ALA A 13 -1.17 2.95 21.25
C ALA A 13 -1.25 3.55 22.65
N LEU A 14 -0.15 4.10 23.18
CA LEU A 14 -0.14 4.81 24.46
C LEU A 14 -0.98 6.09 24.40
N LEU A 15 -0.79 6.92 23.37
CA LEU A 15 -1.59 8.13 23.17
C LEU A 15 -3.07 7.83 22.92
N GLY A 16 -3.39 6.65 22.38
CA GLY A 16 -4.75 6.15 22.20
C GLY A 16 -5.49 5.89 23.52
N LYS A 17 -4.77 5.60 24.61
CA LYS A 17 -5.36 5.49 25.97
C LYS A 17 -5.80 6.85 26.53
N GLY A 18 -5.28 7.92 25.95
CA GLY A 18 -5.52 9.30 26.35
C GLY A 18 -4.56 9.80 27.42
N PHE A 19 -4.39 11.12 27.47
CA PHE A 19 -3.52 11.83 28.41
C PHE A 19 -4.15 13.17 28.80
N THR A 20 -3.71 13.71 29.93
CA THR A 20 -4.14 15.02 30.43
C THR A 20 -3.00 16.00 30.28
N MET A 21 -3.30 17.21 29.85
CA MET A 21 -2.33 18.30 29.74
C MET A 21 -2.93 19.59 30.26
N SER A 22 -2.17 20.31 31.08
CA SER A 22 -2.50 21.66 31.52
C SER A 22 -2.23 22.63 30.38
N VAL A 23 -3.29 23.24 29.84
CA VAL A 23 -3.17 24.21 28.74
C VAL A 23 -2.98 25.63 29.30
N GLU A 24 -3.48 25.87 30.53
CA GLU A 24 -3.35 27.11 31.31
C GLU A 24 -3.36 26.74 32.82
N GLU A 25 -2.96 27.67 33.70
CA GLU A 25 -2.77 27.45 35.16
C GLU A 25 -3.99 26.88 35.91
N GLN A 26 -5.19 26.86 35.29
CA GLN A 26 -6.42 26.37 35.91
C GLN A 26 -7.27 25.42 35.05
N HIS A 27 -6.78 25.00 33.86
CA HIS A 27 -7.57 24.14 32.97
C HIS A 27 -6.79 22.91 32.51
N GLU A 28 -7.14 21.76 33.11
CA GLU A 28 -6.76 20.45 32.59
C GLU A 28 -7.65 20.07 31.41
N ARG A 29 -7.03 19.67 30.29
CA ARG A 29 -7.73 19.11 29.14
C ARG A 29 -7.27 17.69 28.87
N LYS A 30 -8.23 16.82 28.51
CA LYS A 30 -7.99 15.43 28.16
C LYS A 30 -7.92 15.27 26.64
N PHE A 31 -6.85 14.68 26.17
CA PHE A 31 -6.60 14.41 24.75
C PHE A 31 -6.48 12.90 24.53
N LYS A 32 -6.77 12.44 23.31
CA LYS A 32 -6.49 11.07 22.87
C LYS A 32 -6.17 11.05 21.38
N LEU A 33 -5.26 10.16 20.99
CA LEU A 33 -5.02 9.89 19.57
C LEU A 33 -6.06 8.88 19.07
N VAL A 34 -6.69 9.19 17.94
CA VAL A 34 -7.54 8.24 17.22
C VAL A 34 -6.93 8.05 15.84
N VAL A 35 -6.51 6.82 15.54
CA VAL A 35 -6.01 6.45 14.22
C VAL A 35 -7.20 6.12 13.33
N ASN A 36 -7.34 6.82 12.19
CA ASN A 36 -8.44 6.61 11.26
C ASN A 36 -8.12 5.60 10.15
N GLY A 37 -6.83 5.41 9.87
CA GLY A 37 -6.37 4.45 8.88
C GLY A 37 -4.95 4.72 8.42
N GLN A 38 -4.45 3.81 7.59
CA GLN A 38 -3.13 3.89 6.97
C GLN A 38 -3.29 4.07 5.46
N VAL A 39 -2.73 5.17 4.94
CA VAL A 39 -2.47 5.37 3.52
C VAL A 39 -0.99 5.09 3.29
N ALA A 40 -0.68 4.23 2.33
CA ALA A 40 0.68 3.96 1.90
C ALA A 40 0.63 3.38 0.49
N ASP A 41 1.70 3.61 -0.27
CA ASP A 41 1.95 2.90 -1.51
C ASP A 41 2.10 1.39 -1.24
N LEU A 42 2.08 0.56 -2.29
CA LEU A 42 2.15 -0.89 -2.12
C LEU A 42 3.48 -1.34 -1.48
N VAL A 43 4.57 -0.62 -1.75
CA VAL A 43 5.91 -1.03 -1.28
C VAL A 43 6.07 -0.79 0.22
N ALA A 44 5.52 0.29 0.78
CA ALA A 44 5.53 0.57 2.22
C ALA A 44 4.38 -0.12 2.97
N LYS A 45 3.22 -0.32 2.33
CA LYS A 45 2.05 -0.98 2.94
C LYS A 45 2.37 -2.42 3.36
N VAL A 46 2.97 -3.19 2.47
CA VAL A 46 3.22 -4.62 2.66
C VAL A 46 4.15 -4.97 3.84
N PRO A 47 5.31 -4.32 4.04
CA PRO A 47 6.14 -4.55 5.22
C PRO A 47 5.50 -4.02 6.51
N SER A 48 4.65 -3.00 6.44
CA SER A 48 3.89 -2.49 7.59
C SER A 48 2.88 -3.51 8.10
N VAL A 49 2.14 -4.18 7.22
CA VAL A 49 1.11 -5.15 7.61
C VAL A 49 1.59 -6.61 7.60
N ASN A 50 2.87 -6.86 7.28
CA ASN A 50 3.45 -8.20 7.11
C ASN A 50 2.74 -9.10 6.08
N PHE A 51 2.26 -8.52 4.98
CA PHE A 51 1.74 -9.29 3.84
C PHE A 51 2.85 -9.66 2.83
N ILE A 52 2.53 -10.50 1.85
CA ILE A 52 3.35 -10.70 0.65
C ILE A 52 3.12 -9.56 -0.36
N LEU A 53 4.15 -9.24 -1.14
CA LEU A 53 4.08 -8.23 -2.20
C LEU A 53 3.14 -8.65 -3.33
N HIS A 54 2.85 -7.70 -4.25
CA HIS A 54 1.93 -7.79 -5.39
C HIS A 54 2.05 -9.04 -6.29
N ASN A 55 3.15 -9.78 -6.20
CA ASN A 55 3.40 -11.02 -6.95
C ASN A 55 2.95 -12.31 -6.21
N GLY A 56 2.22 -12.16 -5.11
CA GLY A 56 1.72 -13.24 -4.29
C GLY A 56 0.43 -13.89 -4.80
N LYS A 57 0.17 -15.17 -4.49
CA LYS A 57 -1.12 -15.80 -4.82
C LYS A 57 -2.27 -15.08 -4.11
N PHE A 58 -2.10 -14.65 -2.86
CA PHE A 58 -3.14 -13.97 -2.08
C PHE A 58 -2.64 -12.63 -1.53
N SER A 59 -2.05 -11.76 -2.36
CA SER A 59 -1.42 -10.52 -1.90
C SER A 59 -2.39 -9.39 -1.56
N CYS A 60 -3.63 -9.44 -2.06
CA CYS A 60 -4.64 -8.44 -1.74
C CYS A 60 -4.97 -8.46 -0.24
N CYS A 61 -4.89 -7.30 0.40
CA CYS A 61 -5.22 -7.14 1.82
C CYS A 61 -6.74 -7.16 2.07
N SER A 62 -7.56 -6.86 1.05
CA SER A 62 -9.02 -6.70 1.21
C SER A 62 -9.82 -7.96 0.87
N CYS A 63 -9.30 -8.85 0.03
CA CYS A 63 -10.00 -10.07 -0.40
C CYS A 63 -9.06 -11.28 -0.58
N LEU A 64 -9.66 -12.45 -0.76
CA LEU A 64 -8.98 -13.73 -1.01
C LEU A 64 -8.91 -14.10 -2.50
N HIS A 65 -8.91 -13.10 -3.40
CA HIS A 65 -8.76 -13.33 -4.84
C HIS A 65 -7.38 -13.96 -5.12
N PRO A 66 -7.31 -15.18 -5.68
CA PRO A 66 -6.05 -15.80 -6.07
C PRO A 66 -5.47 -15.17 -7.34
N GLY A 67 -4.21 -14.75 -7.29
CA GLY A 67 -3.45 -14.29 -8.44
C GLY A 67 -2.93 -15.47 -9.28
N GLU A 68 -3.14 -15.39 -10.59
CA GLU A 68 -2.70 -16.38 -11.57
C GLU A 68 -1.27 -16.11 -12.01
N ARG A 69 -0.46 -17.15 -12.11
CA ARG A 69 0.92 -17.03 -12.57
C ARG A 69 0.92 -16.93 -14.08
N MET A 70 1.49 -15.86 -14.62
CA MET A 70 1.60 -15.68 -16.07
C MET A 70 2.76 -16.49 -16.65
N PRO A 71 2.62 -17.04 -17.87
CA PRO A 71 3.74 -17.66 -18.57
C PRO A 71 4.84 -16.63 -18.87
N GLY A 72 6.10 -17.05 -18.77
CA GLY A 72 7.27 -16.21 -19.04
C GLY A 72 8.28 -16.15 -17.87
N ARG A 73 9.30 -15.30 -18.01
CA ARG A 73 10.38 -15.17 -17.01
C ARG A 73 9.87 -14.43 -15.75
N GLY A 74 10.13 -15.03 -14.60
CA GLY A 74 9.86 -14.44 -13.27
C GLY A 74 8.63 -15.01 -12.57
N ASN A 75 8.29 -14.40 -11.44
CA ASN A 75 7.12 -14.74 -10.62
C ASN A 75 6.02 -13.68 -10.79
N LYS A 76 5.68 -13.35 -12.04
CA LYS A 76 4.61 -12.39 -12.33
C LYS A 76 3.27 -13.05 -12.05
N ARG A 77 2.46 -12.42 -11.20
CA ARG A 77 1.06 -12.80 -11.01
C ARG A 77 0.14 -11.67 -11.43
N VAL A 78 -1.01 -12.05 -11.97
CA VAL A 78 -2.08 -11.11 -12.32
C VAL A 78 -3.37 -11.55 -11.62
N TYR A 79 -4.18 -10.57 -11.25
CA TYR A 79 -5.52 -10.79 -10.69
C TYR A 79 -6.51 -10.57 -11.82
N LEU A 80 -6.91 -11.65 -12.50
CA LEU A 80 -7.80 -11.56 -13.63
C LEU A 80 -9.18 -11.09 -13.19
N TYR A 81 -9.82 -10.26 -14.02
CA TYR A 81 -11.22 -9.92 -13.80
C TYR A 81 -12.05 -11.21 -13.77
N SER A 82 -12.88 -11.34 -12.75
CA SER A 82 -13.82 -12.46 -12.59
C SER A 82 -15.21 -11.88 -12.32
N PRO A 83 -16.26 -12.40 -12.97
CA PRO A 83 -17.64 -12.01 -12.63
C PRO A 83 -18.03 -12.48 -11.22
N ASN A 84 -17.32 -13.48 -10.67
CA ASN A 84 -17.57 -13.98 -9.32
C ASN A 84 -16.83 -13.11 -8.29
N THR A 85 -17.55 -12.72 -7.24
CA THR A 85 -16.94 -12.03 -6.09
C THR A 85 -16.11 -13.00 -5.27
N PHE A 86 -14.89 -12.60 -4.92
CA PHE A 86 -14.05 -13.34 -3.98
C PHE A 86 -14.37 -12.94 -2.54
N PRO A 87 -14.23 -13.86 -1.56
CA PRO A 87 -14.46 -13.54 -0.16
C PRO A 87 -13.62 -12.34 0.28
N ARG A 88 -14.27 -11.41 0.97
CA ARG A 88 -13.57 -10.31 1.66
C ARG A 88 -12.90 -10.83 2.91
N ARG A 89 -11.72 -10.28 3.24
CA ARG A 89 -11.06 -10.53 4.52
C ARG A 89 -11.71 -9.66 5.60
N THR A 90 -11.75 -10.21 6.80
CA THR A 90 -12.06 -9.47 8.03
C THR A 90 -10.78 -9.25 8.84
N HIS A 91 -10.88 -8.41 9.88
CA HIS A 91 -9.81 -8.26 10.85
C HIS A 91 -9.47 -9.57 11.57
N ASN A 92 -10.49 -10.33 11.95
CA ASN A 92 -10.30 -11.61 12.60
C ASN A 92 -9.61 -12.63 11.69
N ASP A 93 -9.98 -12.69 10.40
CA ASP A 93 -9.29 -13.56 9.43
C ASP A 93 -7.80 -13.20 9.34
N THR A 94 -7.50 -11.91 9.31
CA THR A 94 -6.11 -11.43 9.20
C THR A 94 -5.30 -11.82 10.44
N LEU A 95 -5.86 -11.66 11.65
CA LEU A 95 -5.22 -12.08 12.89
C LEU A 95 -5.02 -13.60 12.95
N LEU A 96 -6.03 -14.37 12.57
CA LEU A 96 -5.97 -15.84 12.55
C LEU A 96 -4.91 -16.34 11.57
N HIS A 97 -4.87 -15.80 10.35
CA HIS A 97 -3.83 -16.14 9.38
C HIS A 97 -2.43 -15.72 9.84
N ALA A 98 -2.30 -14.58 10.53
CA ALA A 98 -1.03 -14.12 11.08
C ALA A 98 -0.51 -15.02 12.21
N GLN A 99 -1.40 -15.48 13.10
CA GLN A 99 -1.08 -16.43 14.17
C GLN A 99 -0.62 -17.76 13.57
N LEU A 100 -1.42 -18.33 12.65
CA LEU A 100 -1.05 -19.55 11.95
C LEU A 100 0.29 -19.41 11.22
N ALA A 101 0.55 -18.27 10.58
CA ALA A 101 1.80 -18.02 9.89
C ALA A 101 3.02 -17.99 10.84
N ASN A 102 2.85 -17.44 12.05
CA ASN A 102 3.90 -17.49 13.08
C ASN A 102 4.13 -18.91 13.58
N ASP A 103 3.06 -19.67 13.81
CA ASP A 103 3.13 -21.02 14.37
C ASP A 103 3.75 -22.01 13.38
N THR A 104 3.35 -21.94 12.11
CA THR A 104 3.84 -22.84 11.05
C THR A 104 5.12 -22.35 10.40
N ARG A 105 5.47 -21.07 10.56
CA ARG A 105 6.54 -20.37 9.82
C ARG A 105 6.32 -20.36 8.32
N GLU A 106 5.07 -20.50 7.89
CA GLU A 106 4.67 -20.44 6.48
C GLU A 106 3.76 -19.24 6.21
N THR A 107 3.72 -18.78 4.95
CA THR A 107 2.79 -17.72 4.57
C THR A 107 1.38 -18.26 4.41
N ILE A 108 0.42 -17.78 5.21
CA ILE A 108 -0.98 -18.21 5.19
C ILE A 108 -1.83 -17.16 4.49
N PHE A 109 -2.44 -17.54 3.35
CA PHE A 109 -3.23 -16.62 2.51
C PHE A 109 -2.57 -15.25 2.32
N GLY A 110 -1.26 -15.24 2.07
CA GLY A 110 -0.48 -14.02 1.84
C GLY A 110 -0.11 -13.20 3.08
N VAL A 111 -0.47 -13.64 4.28
CA VAL A 111 0.03 -13.09 5.54
C VAL A 111 1.29 -13.84 5.95
N LYS A 112 2.38 -13.13 6.22
CA LYS A 112 3.68 -13.73 6.56
C LYS A 112 3.88 -13.94 8.06
N SER A 113 3.33 -13.06 8.88
CA SER A 113 3.47 -13.05 10.33
C SER A 113 2.56 -12.00 10.96
N LEU A 114 2.49 -12.00 12.29
CA LEU A 114 1.83 -10.92 13.05
C LEU A 114 2.59 -9.59 12.90
N SER A 115 1.87 -8.52 12.55
CA SER A 115 2.38 -7.15 12.62
C SER A 115 1.93 -6.45 13.90
N ILE A 116 2.81 -5.62 14.49
CA ILE A 116 2.47 -4.77 15.63
C ILE A 116 1.38 -3.75 15.27
N VAL A 117 1.27 -3.37 13.98
CA VAL A 117 0.28 -2.42 13.48
C VAL A 117 -1.16 -2.87 13.73
N HIS A 118 -1.41 -4.18 13.86
CA HIS A 118 -2.73 -4.72 14.23
C HIS A 118 -3.24 -4.23 15.60
N THR A 119 -2.36 -3.70 16.47
CA THR A 119 -2.75 -3.14 17.77
C THR A 119 -3.43 -1.78 17.66
N ILE A 120 -3.23 -1.06 16.55
CA ILE A 120 -3.76 0.28 16.32
C ILE A 120 -4.63 0.37 15.04
N LEU A 121 -4.62 -0.66 14.18
CA LEU A 121 -5.39 -0.74 12.93
C LEU A 121 -6.18 -2.04 12.79
N ASN A 122 -7.45 -1.91 12.43
CA ASN A 122 -8.29 -3.01 11.97
C ASN A 122 -8.08 -3.23 10.46
N ILE A 123 -7.36 -4.29 10.11
CA ILE A 123 -7.03 -4.63 8.72
C ILE A 123 -8.05 -5.63 8.17
N PRO A 124 -8.70 -5.42 7.01
CA PRO A 124 -8.39 -4.38 6.02
C PRO A 124 -9.16 -3.08 6.12
N ASP A 125 -10.16 -2.96 6.99
CA ASP A 125 -11.10 -1.84 6.97
C ASP A 125 -10.44 -0.47 7.17
N MET A 126 -9.30 -0.42 7.87
CA MET A 126 -8.50 0.77 8.10
C MET A 126 -7.28 0.89 7.16
N LEU A 127 -7.16 0.02 6.14
CA LEU A 127 -6.18 0.16 5.07
C LEU A 127 -6.79 0.97 3.93
N LEU A 128 -6.40 2.24 3.86
CA LEU A 128 -6.90 3.16 2.86
C LEU A 128 -6.19 2.92 1.52
N PHE A 129 -6.94 3.11 0.43
CA PHE A 129 -6.38 3.07 -0.91
C PHE A 129 -5.68 4.39 -1.20
N ASP A 130 -4.40 4.32 -1.54
CA ASP A 130 -3.69 5.45 -2.09
C ASP A 130 -4.07 5.57 -3.57
N TYR A 131 -5.09 6.38 -3.86
CA TYR A 131 -5.60 6.55 -5.21
C TYR A 131 -4.53 7.09 -6.18
N MET A 132 -3.62 7.92 -5.70
CA MET A 132 -2.56 8.51 -6.52
C MET A 132 -1.59 7.41 -6.98
N HIS A 133 -0.96 6.69 -6.05
CA HIS A 133 0.08 5.70 -6.38
C HIS A 133 -0.48 4.35 -6.83
N GLN A 134 -1.63 3.91 -6.30
CA GLN A 134 -2.17 2.58 -6.60
C GLN A 134 -3.07 2.56 -7.85
N VAL A 135 -3.62 3.71 -8.27
CA VAL A 135 -4.54 3.78 -9.43
C VAL A 135 -4.03 4.73 -10.50
N LEU A 136 -3.88 6.03 -10.17
CA LEU A 136 -3.60 7.05 -11.17
C LEU A 136 -2.21 6.90 -11.78
N GLU A 137 -1.17 6.71 -10.98
CA GLU A 137 0.20 6.57 -11.47
C GLU A 137 0.34 5.36 -12.39
N GLY A 138 -0.24 4.22 -12.00
CA GLY A 138 -0.21 2.99 -12.79
C GLY A 138 -0.90 3.16 -14.15
N GLU A 139 -2.12 3.71 -14.16
CA GLU A 139 -2.85 3.93 -15.41
C GLU A 139 -2.23 5.03 -16.27
N PHE A 140 -1.76 6.11 -15.66
CA PHE A 140 -1.06 7.18 -16.37
C PHE A 140 0.20 6.66 -17.04
N THR A 141 1.05 5.95 -16.30
CA THR A 141 2.28 5.34 -16.82
C THR A 141 1.96 4.35 -17.93
N ARG A 142 0.98 3.45 -17.73
CA ARG A 142 0.56 2.47 -18.74
C ARG A 142 0.13 3.14 -20.05
N ARG A 143 -0.69 4.20 -19.98
CA ARG A 143 -1.18 4.94 -21.16
C ARG A 143 -0.04 5.73 -21.82
N MET A 144 0.74 6.44 -21.03
CA MET A 144 1.87 7.24 -21.49
C MET A 144 2.88 6.37 -22.24
N THR A 145 3.25 5.20 -21.69
CA THR A 145 4.13 4.24 -22.36
C THR A 145 3.59 3.82 -23.73
N LYS A 146 2.28 3.56 -23.85
CA LYS A 146 1.66 3.19 -25.14
C LYS A 146 1.62 4.36 -26.12
N TRP A 147 1.34 5.58 -25.66
CA TRP A 147 1.34 6.77 -26.50
C TRP A 147 2.75 7.09 -27.03
N LEU A 148 3.77 6.99 -26.18
CA LEU A 148 5.18 7.18 -26.55
C LEU A 148 5.69 6.06 -27.47
N ALA A 149 5.20 4.83 -27.30
CA ALA A 149 5.53 3.72 -28.20
C ALA A 149 4.78 3.77 -29.55
N GLY A 150 3.74 4.60 -29.67
CA GLY A 150 2.85 4.63 -30.84
C GLY A 150 1.99 3.37 -30.99
N SER A 151 1.76 2.62 -29.90
CA SER A 151 1.01 1.35 -29.90
C SER A 151 -0.36 1.45 -29.22
N CYS A 152 -0.80 2.67 -28.90
CA CYS A 152 -2.07 2.91 -28.23
C CYS A 152 -3.22 2.93 -29.24
N GLY A 153 -4.31 2.20 -28.95
CA GLY A 153 -5.51 2.19 -29.79
C GLY A 153 -6.37 3.46 -29.72
N SER A 154 -5.98 4.47 -28.91
CA SER A 154 -6.76 5.71 -28.73
C SER A 154 -6.48 6.79 -29.79
N GLY A 155 -5.73 6.48 -30.86
CA GLY A 155 -5.35 7.43 -31.92
C GLY A 155 -4.29 8.47 -31.54
N VAL A 156 -4.02 8.64 -30.24
CA VAL A 156 -2.95 9.52 -29.73
C VAL A 156 -1.59 8.85 -29.90
N ASN A 157 -0.67 9.52 -30.59
CA ASN A 157 0.69 9.07 -30.82
C ASN A 157 1.69 10.18 -30.47
N LEU A 158 2.47 9.98 -29.42
CA LEU A 158 3.48 10.93 -28.94
C LEU A 158 4.90 10.53 -29.35
N LYS A 159 5.06 9.40 -30.06
CA LYS A 159 6.36 8.92 -30.55
C LYS A 159 7.14 9.99 -31.36
N PRO A 160 6.51 10.78 -32.25
CA PRO A 160 7.22 11.82 -32.99
C PRO A 160 7.77 12.94 -32.11
N SER A 161 7.12 13.21 -30.97
CA SER A 161 7.42 14.34 -30.09
C SER A 161 8.45 14.01 -29.00
N ILE A 162 8.88 12.75 -28.87
CA ILE A 162 9.79 12.30 -27.79
C ILE A 162 11.07 13.12 -27.73
N VAL A 163 11.69 13.42 -28.88
CA VAL A 163 12.98 14.14 -28.93
C VAL A 163 12.82 15.55 -28.36
N SER A 164 11.80 16.29 -28.83
CA SER A 164 11.49 17.63 -28.36
C SER A 164 11.08 17.64 -26.88
N LEU A 165 10.23 16.71 -26.45
CA LEU A 165 9.84 16.56 -25.04
C LEU A 165 11.06 16.32 -24.14
N SER A 166 11.98 15.45 -24.56
CA SER A 166 13.18 15.13 -23.79
C SER A 166 14.12 16.32 -23.67
N GLN A 167 14.22 17.15 -24.72
CA GLN A 167 14.99 18.40 -24.67
C GLN A 167 14.36 19.41 -23.71
N ASN A 168 13.04 19.58 -23.77
CA ASN A 168 12.31 20.49 -22.88
C ASN A 168 12.42 20.06 -21.42
N LEU A 169 12.24 18.77 -21.12
CA LEU A 169 12.35 18.24 -19.76
C LEU A 169 13.75 18.43 -19.18
N LYS A 170 14.81 18.28 -19.99
CA LYS A 170 16.19 18.55 -19.56
C LYS A 170 16.44 20.02 -19.23
N ALA A 171 15.69 20.93 -19.82
CA ALA A 171 15.82 22.37 -19.59
C ALA A 171 15.05 22.85 -18.34
N ILE A 172 14.23 21.99 -17.72
CA ILE A 172 13.52 22.33 -16.48
C ILE A 172 14.52 22.27 -15.32
N GLY A 173 14.73 23.39 -14.64
CA GLY A 173 15.44 23.41 -13.37
C GLY A 173 14.64 22.65 -12.31
N LEU A 174 15.29 21.75 -11.59
CA LEU A 174 14.62 20.99 -10.54
C LEU A 174 14.61 21.81 -9.24
N PRO A 175 13.72 21.51 -8.28
CA PRO A 175 13.65 22.27 -7.02
C PRO A 175 14.94 22.30 -6.19
N HIS A 176 15.85 21.35 -6.41
CA HIS A 176 17.18 21.35 -5.78
C HIS A 176 18.21 22.20 -6.54
N ASP A 177 17.89 22.63 -7.77
CA ASP A 177 18.69 23.50 -8.62
C ASP A 177 18.21 24.96 -8.57
N PHE A 178 17.14 25.25 -7.83
CA PHE A 178 16.72 26.63 -7.57
C PHE A 178 17.68 27.24 -6.54
N ASN A 179 18.51 28.19 -7.00
CA ASN A 179 19.35 29.03 -6.13
C ASN A 179 18.49 29.84 -5.14
#